data_AF-A0A522IKN7-F1
#
_entry.id   AF-A0A522IKN7-F1
#
_cell.length_a   1.000
_cell.length_b   1.000
_cell.length_c   1.000
_cell.angle_alpha   90.00
_cell.angle_beta   90.00
_cell.angle_gamma   90.00
#
_symmetry.space_group_name_H-M   'P 1'
#
loop_
_entity.id
_entity.type
_entity.pdbx_description
1 polymer ?
#
loop_
_entity_poly.entity_id
_entity_poly.type
_entity_poly.pdbx_seq_one_letter_code
_entity_poly.pdbx_strand_id
1 'polypeptide(L)'
;LVAPFKPKDADLFAIIGAFDSQYAAWSDFQSSMERYWCLRWLQQNQATTIDASVLRDDLVRLSGVPMVIRVPGLPELERGQTVRLQILGYDELALELECRYQDTLAA
;
A
#
# COMPACT_ATOMS: atom_id res chain seq x y z
N LEU A 1 -34.16 20.23 23.14
CA LEU A 1 -32.70 20.09 22.99
C LEU A 1 -32.20 21.26 22.14
N VAL A 2 -31.28 22.06 22.68
CA VAL A 2 -30.62 23.15 21.93
C VAL A 2 -29.33 22.59 21.35
N ALA A 3 -29.02 22.90 20.08
CA ALA A 3 -27.78 22.46 19.44
C ALA A 3 -26.56 23.13 20.12
N PRO A 4 -25.50 22.38 20.46
CA PRO A 4 -24.35 22.91 21.18
C PRO A 4 -23.50 23.90 20.38
N PHE A 5 -23.65 23.97 19.05
CA PHE A 5 -22.91 24.87 18.17
C PHE A 5 -23.85 25.68 17.30
N LYS A 6 -23.48 26.93 17.02
CA LYS A 6 -24.22 27.79 16.08
C LYS A 6 -23.90 27.41 14.62
N PRO A 7 -24.74 27.79 13.64
CA PRO A 7 -24.35 27.68 12.24
C PRO A 7 -23.05 28.44 11.98
N LYS A 8 -22.08 27.77 11.33
CA LYS A 8 -20.73 28.31 11.03
C LYS A 8 -19.90 28.68 12.27
N ASP A 9 -20.07 27.93 13.37
CA ASP A 9 -19.28 28.13 14.57
C ASP A 9 -17.79 27.86 14.33
N ALA A 10 -16.94 28.82 14.69
CA ALA A 10 -15.50 28.69 14.53
C ALA A 10 -14.93 27.55 15.40
N ASP A 11 -15.51 27.34 16.58
CA ASP A 11 -15.07 26.28 17.50
C ASP A 11 -15.37 24.89 16.92
N LEU A 12 -16.53 24.75 16.26
CA LEU A 12 -16.89 23.50 15.56
C LEU A 12 -15.92 23.22 14.41
N PHE A 13 -15.59 24.24 13.60
CA PHE A 13 -14.62 24.07 12.51
C PHE A 13 -13.22 23.75 13.03
N ALA A 14 -12.79 24.34 14.15
CA ALA A 14 -11.52 24.02 14.79
C ALA A 14 -11.47 22.55 15.25
N ILE A 15 -12.55 22.04 15.86
CA ILE A 15 -12.67 20.64 16.27
C ILE A 15 -12.60 19.71 15.05
N ILE A 16 -13.32 20.02 13.96
CA ILE A 16 -13.29 19.23 12.73
C ILE A 16 -11.87 19.21 12.14
N GLY A 17 -11.22 20.36 12.03
CA GLY A 17 -9.85 20.44 11.52
C GLY A 17 -8.84 19.66 12.38
N ALA A 18 -8.97 19.74 13.71
CA ALA A 18 -8.14 18.94 14.62
C ALA A 18 -8.37 17.45 14.43
N PHE A 19 -9.62 17.01 14.31
CA PHE A 19 -9.96 15.62 14.01
C PHE A 19 -9.35 15.15 12.69
N ASP A 20 -9.53 15.91 11.61
CA ASP A 20 -9.00 15.56 10.29
C ASP A 20 -7.47 15.45 10.31
N SER A 21 -6.80 16.39 10.98
CA SER A 21 -5.34 16.38 11.10
C SER A 21 -4.82 15.17 11.87
N GLN A 22 -5.49 14.82 12.97
CA GLN A 22 -5.13 13.68 13.78
C GLN A 22 -5.38 12.38 13.01
N TYR A 23 -6.55 12.28 12.37
CA TYR A 23 -6.94 11.13 11.56
C TYR A 23 -5.94 10.87 10.42
N ALA A 24 -5.52 11.92 9.70
CA ALA A 24 -4.51 11.80 8.64
C ALA A 24 -3.18 11.26 9.18
N ALA A 25 -2.69 11.81 10.30
CA ALA A 25 -1.45 11.34 10.92
C ALA A 25 -1.50 9.86 11.36
N TRP A 26 -2.64 9.41 11.88
CA TRP A 26 -2.85 7.99 12.20
C TRP A 26 -2.89 7.12 10.95
N SER A 27 -3.56 7.58 9.89
CA SER A 27 -3.61 6.86 8.62
C SER A 27 -2.20 6.64 8.04
N ASP A 28 -1.37 7.69 8.01
CA ASP A 28 0.00 7.62 7.50
C ASP A 28 0.88 6.65 8.32
N PHE A 29 0.73 6.69 9.65
CA PHE A 29 1.42 5.75 10.53
C PHE A 29 0.96 4.31 10.29
N GLN A 30 -0.35 4.08 10.14
CA GLN A 30 -0.89 2.75 9.85
C GLN A 30 -0.41 2.21 8.52
N SER A 31 -0.39 3.04 7.46
CA SER A 31 0.14 2.65 6.16
C SER A 31 1.63 2.27 6.24
N SER A 32 2.43 3.05 6.98
CA SER A 32 3.86 2.75 7.18
C SER A 32 4.06 1.45 7.96
N MET A 33 3.30 1.25 9.04
CA MET A 33 3.35 0.02 9.84
C MET A 33 2.94 -1.21 9.02
N GLU A 34 1.90 -1.10 8.19
CA GLU A 34 1.47 -2.18 7.30
C GLU A 34 2.57 -2.57 6.31
N ARG A 35 3.19 -1.59 5.65
CA ARG A 35 4.30 -1.86 4.72
C ARG A 35 5.48 -2.53 5.42
N TYR A 36 5.86 -2.03 6.59
CA TYR A 36 6.90 -2.66 7.42
C TYR A 36 6.60 -4.14 7.68
N TRP A 37 5.39 -4.46 8.14
CA TRP A 37 5.03 -5.85 8.42
C TRP A 37 4.95 -6.72 7.17
N CYS A 38 4.57 -6.17 6.01
CA CYS A 38 4.65 -6.89 4.74
C CYS A 38 6.11 -7.28 4.42
N LEU A 39 7.07 -6.35 4.54
CA LEU A 39 8.48 -6.65 4.31
C LEU A 39 9.00 -7.71 5.29
N ARG A 40 8.69 -7.56 6.59
CA ARG A 40 9.09 -8.54 7.61
C ARG A 40 8.52 -9.92 7.33
N TRP A 41 7.26 -10.01 6.91
CA TRP A 41 6.63 -11.28 6.57
C TRP A 41 7.32 -11.94 5.38
N LEU A 42 7.63 -11.20 4.31
CA LEU A 42 8.35 -11.73 3.14
C LEU A 42 9.74 -12.26 3.50
N GLN A 43 10.49 -11.51 4.31
CA GLN A 43 11.81 -11.92 4.80
C GLN A 43 11.74 -13.17 5.67
N GLN A 44 10.78 -13.25 6.60
CA GLN A 44 10.59 -14.40 7.48
C GLN A 44 10.23 -15.68 6.72
N ASN A 45 9.44 -15.56 5.67
CA ASN A 45 9.10 -16.67 4.78
C ASN A 45 10.22 -17.00 3.78
N GLN A 46 11.34 -16.27 3.81
CA GLN A 46 12.46 -16.42 2.88
C GLN A 46 11.98 -16.37 1.42
N ALA A 47 11.00 -15.51 1.15
CA ALA A 47 10.40 -15.38 -0.17
C ALA A 47 11.44 -14.86 -1.17
N THR A 48 11.68 -15.64 -2.22
CA THR A 48 12.53 -15.26 -3.36
C THR A 48 11.72 -14.83 -4.58
N THR A 49 10.46 -15.26 -4.63
CA THR A 49 9.47 -14.90 -5.64
C THR A 49 8.14 -14.63 -4.95
N ILE A 50 7.30 -13.82 -5.59
CA ILE A 50 5.94 -13.55 -5.13
C ILE A 50 5.02 -13.33 -6.32
N ASP A 51 3.82 -13.90 -6.23
CA ASP A 51 2.78 -13.65 -7.21
C ASP A 51 2.09 -12.31 -6.89
N ALA A 52 1.63 -11.60 -7.92
CA ALA A 52 0.94 -10.34 -7.77
C ALA A 52 -0.14 -10.18 -8.85
N SER A 53 -1.16 -9.38 -8.57
CA SER A 53 -2.22 -9.02 -9.52
C SER A 53 -2.00 -7.63 -10.07
N VAL A 54 -2.08 -7.48 -11.39
CA VAL A 54 -1.95 -6.18 -12.05
C VAL A 54 -3.14 -5.30 -11.71
N LEU A 55 -2.89 -4.08 -11.25
CA LEU A 55 -3.93 -3.08 -10.99
C LEU A 55 -4.11 -2.15 -12.18
N ARG A 56 -3.00 -1.58 -12.66
CA ARG A 56 -2.88 -0.70 -13.83
C ARG A 56 -1.41 -0.42 -14.11
N ASP A 57 -1.05 -0.15 -15.35
CA ASP A 57 0.31 0.23 -15.74
C ASP A 57 1.37 -0.72 -15.15
N ASP A 58 2.30 -0.19 -14.36
CA ASP A 58 3.33 -0.90 -13.62
C ASP A 58 2.94 -1.23 -12.17
N LEU A 59 1.70 -0.93 -11.76
CA LEU A 59 1.21 -1.06 -10.40
C LEU A 59 0.58 -2.44 -10.18
N VAL A 60 1.11 -3.18 -9.21
CA VAL A 60 0.67 -4.54 -8.87
C VAL A 60 0.40 -4.68 -7.38
N ARG A 61 -0.56 -5.53 -7.01
CA ARG A 61 -0.85 -5.91 -5.63
C ARG A 61 -0.31 -7.30 -5.36
N LEU A 62 0.57 -7.42 -4.37
CA LEU A 62 1.14 -8.71 -3.98
C LEU A 62 0.05 -9.66 -3.46
N SER A 63 0.24 -10.95 -3.70
CA SER A 63 -0.61 -12.01 -3.18
C SER A 63 -0.22 -12.37 -1.75
N GLY A 64 -1.21 -12.52 -0.86
CA GLY A 64 -1.00 -12.92 0.53
C GLY A 64 -0.62 -11.81 1.51
N VAL A 65 -0.22 -10.62 1.01
CA VAL A 65 0.06 -9.43 1.83
C VAL A 65 -0.59 -8.18 1.24
N PRO A 66 -1.04 -7.21 2.06
CA PRO A 66 -1.73 -6.00 1.58
C PRO A 66 -0.78 -4.95 0.97
N MET A 67 0.28 -5.36 0.28
CA MET A 67 1.27 -4.43 -0.29
C MET A 67 1.01 -4.20 -1.78
N VAL A 68 0.99 -2.92 -2.17
CA VAL A 68 0.98 -2.50 -3.58
C VAL A 68 2.33 -1.88 -3.92
N ILE A 69 2.91 -2.29 -5.04
CA ILE A 69 4.22 -1.82 -5.50
C ILE A 69 4.18 -1.46 -6.98
N ARG A 70 5.15 -0.66 -7.40
CA ARG A 70 5.44 -0.45 -8.81
C ARG A 70 6.58 -1.37 -9.23
N VAL A 71 6.44 -2.01 -10.39
CA VAL A 71 7.46 -2.91 -10.94
C VAL A 71 7.94 -2.32 -12.26
N PRO A 72 9.11 -1.66 -12.28
CA PRO A 72 9.68 -1.12 -13.51
C PRO A 72 9.88 -2.23 -14.55
N GLY A 73 9.52 -1.93 -15.80
CA GLY A 73 9.66 -2.89 -16.90
C GLY A 73 8.60 -3.99 -16.94
N LEU A 74 7.48 -3.83 -16.22
CA LEU A 74 6.30 -4.65 -16.42
C LEU A 74 5.80 -4.49 -17.88
N PRO A 75 5.55 -5.58 -18.62
CA PRO A 75 4.91 -5.48 -19.93
C PRO A 75 3.48 -4.92 -19.80
N GLU A 76 2.89 -4.51 -20.93
CA GLU A 76 1.49 -4.10 -20.95
C GLU A 76 0.59 -5.32 -20.71
N LEU A 77 -0.06 -5.34 -19.55
CA LEU A 77 -0.88 -6.45 -19.06
C LEU A 77 -2.26 -5.95 -18.65
N GLU A 78 -3.25 -6.83 -18.75
CA GLU A 78 -4.62 -6.47 -18.37
C GLU A 78 -4.77 -6.41 -16.86
N ARG A 79 -5.65 -5.52 -16.40
CA ARG A 79 -6.01 -5.44 -14.98
C ARG A 79 -6.55 -6.78 -14.49
N GLY A 80 -6.03 -7.24 -13.36
CA GLY A 80 -6.40 -8.50 -12.72
C GLY A 80 -5.55 -9.69 -13.16
N GLN A 81 -4.74 -9.54 -14.21
CA GLN A 81 -3.83 -10.58 -14.65
C GLN A 81 -2.79 -10.88 -13.56
N THR A 82 -2.50 -12.16 -13.33
CA THR A 82 -1.54 -12.59 -12.31
C THR A 82 -0.16 -12.69 -12.93
N VAL A 83 0.82 -12.09 -12.26
CA VAL A 83 2.23 -12.14 -12.62
C VAL A 83 3.04 -12.75 -11.50
N ARG A 84 4.14 -13.40 -11.86
CA ARG A 84 5.18 -13.80 -10.93
C ARG A 84 6.30 -12.76 -10.97
N LEU A 85 6.70 -12.34 -9.78
CA LEU A 85 7.78 -11.38 -9.56
C LEU A 85 8.93 -12.07 -8.84
N GLN A 86 10.15 -11.76 -9.24
CA GLN A 86 11.34 -12.10 -8.48
C GLN A 86 11.68 -10.95 -7.53
N ILE A 87 11.89 -11.28 -6.26
CA ILE A 87 12.33 -10.31 -5.24
C ILE A 87 13.84 -10.11 -5.40
N LEU A 88 14.27 -8.86 -5.55
CA LEU A 88 15.67 -8.48 -5.72
C LEU A 88 16.28 -7.95 -4.41
N GLY A 89 15.49 -7.21 -3.64
CA GLY A 89 15.96 -6.52 -2.46
C GLY A 89 14.82 -5.90 -1.65
N TYR A 90 15.17 -5.45 -0.46
CA TYR A 90 14.28 -4.79 0.48
C TYR A 90 14.92 -3.45 0.86
N ASP A 91 14.22 -2.35 0.66
CA ASP A 91 14.59 -1.07 1.26
C ASP A 91 13.79 -0.91 2.56
N GLU A 92 14.41 -1.29 3.68
CA GLU A 92 13.78 -1.20 5.00
C GLU A 92 13.61 0.23 5.50
N LEU A 93 14.35 1.20 4.93
CA LEU A 93 14.26 2.61 5.31
C LEU A 93 13.09 3.28 4.57
N ALA A 94 12.96 3.06 3.27
CA ALA A 94 11.85 3.55 2.46
C ALA A 94 10.58 2.67 2.56
N LEU A 95 10.69 1.51 3.22
CA LEU A 95 9.65 0.47 3.30
C LEU A 95 9.24 -0.07 1.93
N GLU A 96 10.18 -0.12 0.98
CA GLU A 96 9.96 -0.52 -0.40
C GLU A 96 10.47 -1.94 -0.69
N LEU A 97 9.83 -2.60 -1.65
CA LEU A 97 10.20 -3.92 -2.13
C LEU A 97 10.67 -3.78 -3.58
N GLU A 98 11.91 -4.19 -3.84
CA GLU A 98 12.46 -4.21 -5.19
C GLU A 98 12.15 -5.54 -5.86
N CYS A 99 11.39 -5.47 -6.95
CA CYS A 99 10.96 -6.64 -7.70
C CYS A 99 11.26 -6.49 -9.19
N ARG A 100 11.43 -7.63 -9.85
CA ARG A 100 11.48 -7.72 -11.32
C ARG A 100 10.41 -8.67 -11.81
N TYR A 101 9.77 -8.29 -12.92
CA TYR A 101 8.85 -9.18 -13.64
C TYR A 101 9.57 -10.45 -14.11
N GLN A 102 9.00 -11.61 -13.82
CA GLN A 102 9.53 -12.90 -14.25
C GLN A 102 8.68 -13.50 -15.37
N ASP A 103 7.40 -13.73 -15.10
CA ASP A 103 6.47 -14.33 -16.05
C ASP A 103 5.01 -14.00 -15.69
N THR A 104 4.13 -14.19 -16.66
CA THR A 104 2.69 -14.08 -16.48
C THR A 104 2.13 -15.48 -16.23
N LEU A 105 1.34 -15.62 -15.18
CA LEU A 105 0.71 -16.91 -14.85
C LEU A 105 -0.56 -17.07 -15.70
N ALA A 106 -0.71 -18.23 -16.33
CA ALA A 106 -1.94 -18.58 -17.04
C ALA A 106 -3.11 -18.68 -16.05
N ALA A 107 -4.27 -18.19 -16.47
CA ALA A 107 -5.52 -18.20 -15.69
C ALA A 107 -6.05 -19.63 -15.48
#